data_AF-A0A0D2K9W6-F1
#
_entry.id   AF-A0A0D2K9W6-F1
#
_cell.length_a   1.000
_cell.length_b   1.000
_cell.length_c   1.000
_cell.angle_alpha   90.00
_cell.angle_beta   90.00
_cell.angle_gamma   90.00
#
_symmetry.space_group_name_H-M   'P 1'
#
loop_
_entity.id
_entity.type
_entity.pdbx_description
1 polymer ?
#
loop_
_entity_poly.entity_id
_entity_poly.type
_entity_poly.pdbx_seq_one_letter_code
_entity_poly.pdbx_strand_id
1 'polypeptide(L)'
;MIVFQNKIIYMPSAPPFSRSEKVGDYALHCKPVAWVEHDLKAADGTAIKILEGSVKAPTETEVNDHIVVLYFQGNASSLPPRLPYLSSILKTLLQQETGKKYTIVALSYRGFWKSKGSPSQTGIELDAEAALEWVLGRYDSDRTRFVVWGQSIGAGVATVSLANLLRHGSASLQRFSGLLLETPFVDLRAILIALYPQKFLPYRYLGPFLQSTWDSKTALNQIGRSRSNMRVLILEAGNDEIVPSGQAATLEQVCREENLEVDRKTVAGALHTEVMVKSQGRNHIVRFLQSI
;
A
#
# COMPACT_ATOMS: atom_id res chain seq x y z
N MET A 1 -5.01 27.53 -2.45
CA MET A 1 -4.58 26.23 -1.90
C MET A 1 -5.68 25.16 -1.96
N ILE A 2 -6.93 25.46 -1.60
CA ILE A 2 -8.05 24.49 -1.56
C ILE A 2 -8.36 23.85 -2.93
N VAL A 3 -8.37 24.63 -4.02
CA VAL A 3 -8.70 24.15 -5.38
C VAL A 3 -7.62 23.24 -5.98
N PHE A 4 -6.37 23.33 -5.50
CA PHE A 4 -5.24 22.57 -6.02
C PHE A 4 -4.74 21.49 -5.05
N GLN A 5 -5.51 21.17 -4.00
CA GLN A 5 -5.10 20.19 -2.97
C GLN A 5 -4.67 18.86 -3.58
N ASN A 6 -5.47 18.30 -4.49
CA ASN A 6 -5.14 17.04 -5.13
C ASN A 6 -3.82 17.09 -5.92
N LYS A 7 -3.45 18.23 -6.50
CA LYS A 7 -2.15 18.39 -7.19
C LYS A 7 -0.96 18.51 -6.24
N ILE A 8 -1.19 18.92 -4.99
CA ILE A 8 -0.17 19.01 -3.95
C ILE A 8 -0.01 17.64 -3.27
N ILE A 9 -1.13 16.98 -2.98
CA ILE A 9 -1.14 15.68 -2.30
C ILE A 9 -0.64 14.60 -3.25
N TYR A 10 -1.13 14.56 -4.49
CA TYR A 10 -0.78 13.54 -5.48
C TYR A 10 0.06 14.17 -6.59
N MET A 11 1.29 13.70 -6.73
CA MET A 11 2.31 14.24 -7.62
C MET A 11 2.68 13.21 -8.71
N PRO A 12 1.76 12.88 -9.63
CA PRO A 12 2.00 11.80 -10.58
C PRO A 12 3.13 12.04 -11.58
N SER A 13 3.49 13.30 -11.80
CA SER A 13 4.56 13.72 -12.72
C SER A 13 5.86 14.10 -11.98
N ALA A 14 5.96 13.78 -10.68
CA ALA A 14 7.17 13.95 -9.90
C ALA A 14 7.81 12.58 -9.63
N PRO A 15 9.12 12.36 -9.89
CA PRO A 15 10.01 13.26 -10.62
C PRO A 15 9.55 13.44 -12.07
N PRO A 16 10.02 14.48 -12.78
CA PRO A 16 9.71 14.69 -14.20
C PRO A 16 9.89 13.41 -15.02
N PHE A 17 9.00 13.20 -15.99
CA PHE A 17 8.97 12.01 -16.86
C PHE A 17 8.63 10.68 -16.17
N SER A 18 8.29 10.66 -14.88
CA SER A 18 7.85 9.45 -14.15
C SER A 18 6.78 8.65 -14.90
N ARG A 19 5.86 9.30 -15.62
CA ARG A 19 4.78 8.64 -16.36
C ARG A 19 5.26 7.91 -17.63
N SER A 20 6.45 8.23 -18.12
CA SER A 20 7.04 7.66 -19.34
C SER A 20 7.94 6.45 -19.07
N GLU A 21 8.25 6.17 -17.80
CA GLU A 21 9.04 5.02 -17.35
C GLU A 21 8.42 3.70 -17.83
N LYS A 22 9.25 2.76 -18.29
CA LYS A 22 8.80 1.45 -18.78
C LYS A 22 9.26 0.34 -17.86
N VAL A 23 8.42 -0.69 -17.71
CA VAL A 23 8.77 -1.92 -16.97
C VAL A 23 10.08 -2.53 -17.49
N GLY A 24 10.29 -2.48 -18.82
CA GLY A 24 11.49 -3.01 -19.47
C GLY A 24 12.80 -2.38 -18.99
N ASP A 25 12.77 -1.10 -18.60
CA ASP A 25 13.96 -0.36 -18.16
C ASP A 25 14.51 -0.93 -16.83
N TYR A 26 13.65 -1.60 -16.05
CA TYR A 26 13.96 -2.18 -14.75
C TYR A 26 14.06 -3.72 -14.75
N ALA A 27 13.76 -4.38 -15.87
CA ALA A 27 13.59 -5.83 -15.94
C ALA A 27 14.84 -6.61 -15.48
N LEU A 28 16.05 -6.13 -15.81
CA LEU A 28 17.30 -6.76 -15.40
C LEU A 28 17.45 -6.78 -13.86
N HIS A 29 17.12 -5.68 -13.20
CA HIS A 29 17.16 -5.56 -11.74
C HIS A 29 16.05 -6.39 -11.06
N CYS A 30 14.97 -6.71 -11.77
CA CYS A 30 13.86 -7.50 -11.24
C CYS A 30 14.12 -9.01 -11.25
N LYS A 31 14.97 -9.53 -12.16
CA LYS A 31 15.21 -10.98 -12.30
C LYS A 31 15.54 -11.68 -10.97
N PRO A 32 14.95 -12.86 -10.68
CA PRO A 32 14.12 -13.68 -11.57
C PRO A 32 12.62 -13.31 -11.58
N VAL A 33 12.22 -12.21 -10.93
CA VAL A 33 10.82 -11.75 -10.94
C VAL A 33 10.47 -11.18 -12.31
N ALA A 34 9.36 -11.68 -12.87
CA ALA A 34 8.74 -11.15 -14.07
C ALA A 34 7.52 -10.32 -13.68
N TRP A 35 7.40 -9.12 -14.27
CA TRP A 35 6.28 -8.22 -14.08
C TRP A 35 5.42 -8.17 -15.34
N VAL A 36 4.13 -8.46 -15.19
CA VAL A 36 3.13 -8.46 -16.26
C VAL A 36 2.19 -7.28 -16.08
N GLU A 37 1.93 -6.55 -17.15
CA GLU A 37 0.98 -5.43 -17.16
C GLU A 37 -0.43 -5.92 -17.46
N HIS A 38 -1.40 -5.47 -16.66
CA HIS A 38 -2.83 -5.71 -16.91
C HIS A 38 -3.61 -4.40 -16.95
N ASP A 39 -4.67 -4.44 -17.73
CA ASP A 39 -5.69 -3.39 -17.80
C ASP A 39 -6.84 -3.69 -16.83
N LEU A 40 -7.26 -2.66 -16.13
CA LEU A 40 -8.39 -2.65 -15.22
C LEU A 40 -9.28 -1.45 -15.54
N LYS A 41 -10.56 -1.54 -15.22
CA LYS A 41 -11.48 -0.39 -15.25
C LYS A 41 -12.03 -0.19 -13.85
N ALA A 42 -11.93 1.04 -13.33
CA ALA A 42 -12.65 1.42 -12.13
C ALA A 42 -14.17 1.47 -12.41
N ALA A 43 -14.98 1.51 -11.36
CA ALA A 43 -16.45 1.51 -11.48
C ALA A 43 -17.00 2.71 -12.30
N ASP A 44 -16.29 3.83 -12.32
CA ASP A 44 -16.62 5.01 -13.14
C ASP A 44 -16.11 4.92 -14.59
N GLY A 45 -15.57 3.77 -15.01
CA GLY A 45 -15.04 3.52 -16.34
C GLY A 45 -13.61 4.02 -16.56
N THR A 46 -12.96 4.63 -15.56
CA THR A 46 -11.57 5.08 -15.68
C THR A 46 -10.64 3.90 -15.96
N ALA A 47 -9.80 4.01 -16.98
CA ALA A 47 -8.82 2.98 -17.32
C ALA A 47 -7.59 3.06 -16.39
N ILE A 48 -7.31 1.94 -15.72
CA ILE A 48 -6.32 1.78 -14.68
C ILE A 48 -5.35 0.67 -15.07
N LYS A 49 -4.09 0.81 -14.66
CA LYS A 49 -3.05 -0.19 -14.85
C LYS A 49 -2.63 -0.82 -13.53
N ILE A 50 -2.40 -2.11 -13.58
CA ILE A 50 -1.80 -2.88 -12.48
C ILE A 50 -0.62 -3.69 -13.03
N LEU A 51 0.35 -3.97 -12.17
CA LEU A 51 1.50 -4.80 -12.47
C LEU A 51 1.51 -6.03 -11.57
N GLU A 52 1.48 -7.22 -12.15
CA GLU A 52 1.57 -8.50 -11.45
C GLU A 52 3.00 -9.03 -11.50
N GLY A 53 3.66 -9.12 -10.35
CA GLY A 53 5.02 -9.59 -10.17
C GLY A 53 5.06 -10.95 -9.50
N SER A 54 5.64 -11.94 -10.19
CA SER A 54 5.86 -13.27 -9.63
C SER A 54 7.13 -13.90 -10.21
N VAL A 55 7.58 -14.99 -9.59
CA VAL A 55 8.62 -15.84 -10.18
C VAL A 55 7.94 -17.06 -10.76
N LYS A 56 8.26 -17.38 -12.02
CA LYS A 56 7.77 -18.60 -12.66
C LYS A 56 8.31 -19.80 -11.88
N ALA A 57 7.42 -20.64 -11.37
CA ALA A 57 7.81 -21.92 -10.79
C ALA A 57 8.44 -22.79 -11.91
N PRO A 58 9.53 -23.53 -11.65
CA PRO A 58 10.16 -24.41 -12.64
C PRO A 58 9.24 -25.53 -13.15
N THR A 59 8.22 -25.88 -12.36
CA THR A 59 7.19 -26.87 -12.66
C THR A 59 5.91 -26.41 -11.96
N GLU A 60 4.74 -26.69 -12.56
CA GLU A 60 3.43 -26.58 -11.91
C GLU A 60 3.30 -27.65 -10.82
N THR A 61 4.17 -27.62 -9.82
CA THR A 61 3.84 -28.26 -8.55
C THR A 61 2.66 -27.50 -7.97
N GLU A 62 1.58 -28.22 -7.63
CA GLU A 62 0.42 -27.67 -6.94
C GLU A 62 0.86 -27.05 -5.61
N VAL A 63 1.22 -25.77 -5.64
CA VAL A 63 1.47 -25.02 -4.42
C VAL A 63 0.10 -24.73 -3.81
N ASN A 64 -0.23 -25.44 -2.75
CA ASN A 64 -1.51 -25.31 -2.03
C ASN A 64 -1.57 -24.07 -1.12
N ASP A 65 -0.52 -23.25 -1.08
CA ASP A 65 -0.44 -22.06 -0.23
C ASP A 65 0.17 -20.87 -0.97
N HIS A 66 -0.70 -19.96 -1.43
CA HIS A 66 -0.35 -18.76 -2.19
C HIS A 66 -0.63 -17.50 -1.37
N ILE A 67 0.39 -16.67 -1.19
CA ILE A 67 0.25 -15.32 -0.65
C ILE A 67 0.24 -14.30 -1.79
N VAL A 68 -0.87 -13.56 -1.91
CA VAL A 68 -1.01 -12.46 -2.87
C VAL A 68 -1.00 -11.14 -2.11
N VAL A 69 -0.04 -10.28 -2.45
CA VAL A 69 0.12 -8.96 -1.84
C VAL A 69 -0.37 -7.89 -2.81
N LEU A 70 -1.44 -7.19 -2.46
CA LEU A 70 -1.88 -6.00 -3.19
C LEU A 70 -1.13 -4.77 -2.65
N TYR A 71 -0.27 -4.19 -3.48
CA TYR A 71 0.58 -3.07 -3.15
C TYR A 71 0.01 -1.72 -3.66
N PHE A 72 -0.05 -0.77 -2.74
CA PHE A 72 -0.50 0.60 -2.93
C PHE A 72 0.69 1.56 -2.73
N GLN A 73 1.12 2.18 -3.84
CA GLN A 73 2.26 3.10 -3.84
C GLN A 73 1.96 4.41 -3.09
N GLY A 74 3.03 5.15 -2.78
CA GLY A 74 2.93 6.51 -2.26
C GLY A 74 2.42 7.52 -3.28
N ASN A 75 2.59 8.80 -2.95
CA ASN A 75 1.96 9.91 -3.66
C ASN A 75 2.74 10.49 -4.84
N ALA A 76 3.95 10.00 -5.07
CA ALA A 76 4.83 10.45 -6.14
C ALA A 76 5.47 9.25 -6.84
N SER A 77 6.07 9.51 -7.99
CA SER A 77 6.69 8.54 -8.89
C SER A 77 5.69 7.51 -9.43
N SER A 78 6.13 6.74 -10.43
CA SER A 78 5.33 5.65 -11.02
C SER A 78 5.73 4.30 -10.43
N LEU A 79 5.05 3.24 -10.84
CA LEU A 79 5.39 1.88 -10.42
C LEU A 79 6.74 1.36 -10.94
N PRO A 80 7.18 1.60 -12.19
CA PRO A 80 8.39 0.96 -12.72
C PRO A 80 9.65 1.15 -11.85
N PRO A 81 9.96 2.37 -11.34
CA PRO A 81 11.08 2.57 -10.41
C PRO A 81 11.01 1.78 -9.10
N ARG A 82 9.82 1.32 -8.70
CA ARG A 82 9.60 0.54 -7.46
C ARG A 82 9.78 -0.96 -7.65
N LEU A 83 9.69 -1.45 -8.89
CA LEU A 83 9.75 -2.87 -9.20
C LEU A 83 11.04 -3.54 -8.71
N PRO A 84 12.24 -2.94 -8.79
CA PRO A 84 13.45 -3.54 -8.24
C PRO A 84 13.34 -3.84 -6.74
N TYR A 85 12.76 -2.92 -5.94
CA TYR A 85 12.62 -3.09 -4.50
C TYR A 85 11.58 -4.15 -4.15
N LEU A 86 10.41 -4.11 -4.80
CA LEU A 86 9.37 -5.15 -4.65
C LEU A 86 9.90 -6.53 -5.09
N SER A 87 10.69 -6.56 -6.17
CA SER A 87 11.33 -7.79 -6.62
C SER A 87 12.36 -8.30 -5.63
N SER A 88 13.07 -7.41 -4.91
CA SER A 88 14.00 -7.84 -3.86
C SER A 88 13.27 -8.55 -2.72
N ILE A 89 12.04 -8.17 -2.37
CA ILE A 89 11.25 -8.88 -1.36
C ILE A 89 10.94 -10.30 -1.85
N LEU A 90 10.41 -10.43 -3.06
CA LEU A 90 10.10 -11.74 -3.67
C LEU A 90 11.34 -12.64 -3.80
N LYS A 91 12.49 -12.07 -4.17
CA LYS A 91 13.77 -12.80 -4.21
C LYS A 91 14.16 -13.38 -2.86
N THR A 92 14.05 -12.57 -1.80
CA THR A 92 14.37 -13.04 -0.44
C THR A 92 13.38 -14.12 0.01
N LEU A 93 12.09 -13.98 -0.30
CA LEU A 93 11.08 -15.00 0.03
C LEU A 93 11.36 -16.34 -0.65
N LEU A 94 11.80 -16.33 -1.90
CA LEU A 94 12.15 -17.55 -2.64
C LEU A 94 13.35 -18.29 -2.05
N GLN A 95 14.35 -17.56 -1.56
CA GLN A 95 15.56 -18.15 -0.98
C GLN A 95 15.30 -18.88 0.35
N GLN A 96 14.13 -18.68 0.96
CA GLN A 96 13.81 -19.20 2.29
C GLN A 96 12.95 -20.49 2.23
N GLU A 97 12.75 -21.09 1.05
CA GLU A 97 12.11 -22.39 0.81
C GLU A 97 10.85 -22.68 1.66
N THR A 98 9.97 -21.68 1.80
CA THR A 98 8.80 -21.79 2.70
C THR A 98 7.70 -22.73 2.21
N GLY A 99 7.83 -23.33 1.01
CA GLY A 99 6.75 -24.07 0.35
C GLY A 99 5.58 -23.20 -0.13
N LYS A 100 5.62 -21.88 0.09
CA LYS A 100 4.59 -20.92 -0.31
C LYS A 100 4.95 -20.23 -1.63
N LYS A 101 3.91 -19.94 -2.43
CA LYS A 101 4.03 -19.08 -3.60
C LYS A 101 3.72 -17.64 -3.19
N TYR A 102 4.49 -16.68 -3.72
CA TYR A 102 4.26 -15.26 -3.46
C TYR A 102 4.03 -14.50 -4.76
N THR A 103 3.09 -13.58 -4.76
CA THR A 103 2.83 -12.68 -5.87
C THR A 103 2.54 -11.29 -5.34
N ILE A 104 3.12 -10.27 -5.97
CA ILE A 104 2.83 -8.88 -5.67
C ILE A 104 2.04 -8.30 -6.83
N VAL A 105 0.86 -7.76 -6.57
CA VAL A 105 0.04 -7.02 -7.53
C VAL A 105 0.12 -5.56 -7.13
N ALA A 106 0.69 -4.71 -7.98
CA ALA A 106 0.88 -3.29 -7.69
C ALA A 106 -0.10 -2.43 -8.48
N LEU A 107 -0.89 -1.61 -7.78
CA LEU A 107 -1.85 -0.70 -8.41
C LEU A 107 -1.18 0.62 -8.81
N SER A 108 -1.40 1.05 -10.05
CA SER A 108 -1.12 2.43 -10.48
C SER A 108 -2.41 3.24 -10.48
N TYR A 109 -2.56 4.13 -9.51
CA TYR A 109 -3.76 4.97 -9.38
C TYR A 109 -4.05 5.79 -10.65
N ARG A 110 -5.31 6.23 -10.80
CA ARG A 110 -5.69 7.19 -11.83
C ARG A 110 -4.77 8.41 -11.81
N GLY A 111 -4.38 8.84 -13.00
CA GLY A 111 -3.43 9.92 -13.17
C GLY A 111 -1.98 9.58 -12.83
N PHE A 112 -1.61 8.37 -12.42
CA PHE A 112 -0.22 7.89 -12.34
C PHE A 112 0.15 6.99 -13.53
N TRP A 113 1.44 6.90 -13.82
CA TRP A 113 2.00 6.07 -14.90
C TRP A 113 1.16 6.08 -16.20
N LYS A 114 0.65 4.92 -16.61
CA LYS A 114 -0.19 4.74 -17.80
C LYS A 114 -1.70 4.83 -17.49
N SER A 115 -2.09 4.87 -16.23
CA SER A 115 -3.48 5.05 -15.81
C SER A 115 -4.00 6.43 -16.24
N LYS A 116 -5.28 6.46 -16.63
CA LYS A 116 -5.98 7.67 -17.11
C LYS A 116 -6.62 8.41 -15.94
N GLY A 117 -7.28 9.54 -16.21
CA GLY A 117 -7.96 10.34 -15.21
C GLY A 117 -7.03 11.25 -14.40
N SER A 118 -7.58 11.84 -13.32
CA SER A 118 -6.86 12.71 -12.39
C SER A 118 -7.05 12.21 -10.95
N PRO A 119 -6.01 12.25 -10.10
CA PRO A 119 -6.07 11.70 -8.76
C PRO A 119 -6.95 12.56 -7.84
N SER A 120 -7.75 11.88 -7.02
CA SER A 120 -8.53 12.40 -5.90
C SER A 120 -8.78 11.23 -4.95
N GLN A 121 -9.06 11.46 -3.67
CA GLN A 121 -9.35 10.35 -2.75
C GLN A 121 -10.51 9.49 -3.25
N THR A 122 -11.67 10.08 -3.58
CA THR A 122 -12.83 9.34 -4.10
C THR A 122 -12.48 8.51 -5.34
N GLY A 123 -11.69 9.07 -6.26
CA GLY A 123 -11.27 8.32 -7.44
C GLY A 123 -10.28 7.19 -7.12
N ILE A 124 -9.31 7.43 -6.25
CA ILE A 124 -8.34 6.42 -5.82
C ILE A 124 -9.04 5.29 -5.05
N GLU A 125 -10.07 5.60 -4.26
CA GLU A 125 -10.90 4.59 -3.60
C GLU A 125 -11.57 3.66 -4.63
N LEU A 126 -12.10 4.19 -5.74
CA LEU A 126 -12.65 3.39 -6.83
C LEU A 126 -11.59 2.53 -7.54
N ASP A 127 -10.37 3.06 -7.70
CA ASP A 127 -9.26 2.31 -8.31
C ASP A 127 -8.81 1.16 -7.39
N ALA A 128 -8.77 1.41 -6.08
CA ALA A 128 -8.41 0.43 -5.06
C ALA A 128 -9.48 -0.66 -4.93
N GLU A 129 -10.77 -0.30 -4.95
CA GLU A 129 -11.89 -1.24 -4.95
C GLU A 129 -11.82 -2.18 -6.17
N ALA A 130 -11.61 -1.62 -7.37
CA ALA A 130 -11.43 -2.43 -8.57
C ALA A 130 -10.21 -3.36 -8.50
N ALA A 131 -9.11 -2.92 -7.86
CA ALA A 131 -7.92 -3.76 -7.69
C ALA A 131 -8.13 -4.88 -6.66
N LEU A 132 -8.84 -4.60 -5.57
CA LEU A 132 -9.25 -5.60 -4.57
C LEU A 132 -10.14 -6.66 -5.22
N GLU A 133 -11.16 -6.26 -5.98
CA GLU A 133 -12.02 -7.18 -6.73
C GLU A 133 -11.24 -8.00 -7.74
N TRP A 134 -10.29 -7.38 -8.46
CA TRP A 134 -9.46 -8.07 -9.43
C TRP A 134 -8.61 -9.18 -8.80
N VAL A 135 -7.96 -8.93 -7.65
CA VAL A 135 -7.18 -10.00 -6.98
C VAL A 135 -8.10 -11.09 -6.42
N LEU A 136 -9.25 -10.72 -5.85
CA LEU A 136 -10.20 -11.67 -5.28
C LEU A 136 -10.84 -12.59 -6.32
N GLY A 137 -10.99 -12.12 -7.57
CA GLY A 137 -11.51 -12.90 -8.70
C GLY A 137 -10.44 -13.61 -9.52
N ARG A 138 -9.18 -13.19 -9.45
CA ARG A 138 -8.07 -13.81 -10.23
C ARG A 138 -7.47 -15.05 -9.56
N TYR A 139 -7.41 -15.08 -8.23
CA TYR A 139 -6.76 -16.16 -7.50
C TYR A 139 -7.78 -17.00 -6.74
N ASP A 140 -7.54 -18.31 -6.70
CA ASP A 140 -8.37 -19.31 -6.00
C ASP A 140 -8.46 -18.97 -4.50
N SER A 141 -9.68 -18.73 -4.01
CA SER A 141 -9.94 -18.33 -2.63
C SER A 141 -9.46 -19.35 -1.61
N ASP A 142 -9.49 -20.63 -1.96
CA ASP A 142 -9.29 -21.72 -1.00
C ASP A 142 -7.80 -22.01 -0.78
N ARG A 143 -6.97 -21.57 -1.72
CA ARG A 143 -5.51 -21.72 -1.70
C ARG A 143 -4.77 -20.40 -1.53
N THR A 144 -5.49 -19.26 -1.45
CA THR A 144 -4.89 -17.92 -1.45
C THR A 144 -5.23 -17.12 -0.21
N ARG A 145 -4.19 -16.59 0.45
CA ARG A 145 -4.33 -15.57 1.48
C ARG A 145 -3.89 -14.22 0.92
N PHE A 146 -4.72 -13.20 1.17
CA PHE A 146 -4.48 -11.86 0.65
C PHE A 146 -3.87 -10.95 1.71
N VAL A 147 -2.90 -10.14 1.30
CA VAL A 147 -2.28 -9.09 2.12
C VAL A 147 -2.41 -7.78 1.38
N VAL A 148 -2.77 -6.71 2.08
CA VAL A 148 -2.71 -5.36 1.51
C VAL A 148 -1.50 -4.65 2.07
N TRP A 149 -0.66 -4.08 1.21
CA TRP A 149 0.50 -3.30 1.59
C TRP A 149 0.38 -1.88 1.06
N GLY A 150 0.39 -0.89 1.94
CA GLY A 150 0.46 0.50 1.56
C GLY A 150 1.72 1.20 2.04
N GLN A 151 2.30 2.06 1.18
CA GLN A 151 3.43 2.94 1.51
C GLN A 151 2.98 4.40 1.57
N SER A 152 3.25 5.10 2.68
CA SER A 152 2.93 6.53 2.85
C SER A 152 1.45 6.80 2.59
N ILE A 153 1.07 7.66 1.63
CA ILE A 153 -0.34 7.81 1.18
C ILE A 153 -0.99 6.46 0.86
N GLY A 154 -0.25 5.53 0.27
CA GLY A 154 -0.72 4.17 0.00
C GLY A 154 -1.12 3.41 1.26
N ALA A 155 -0.55 3.71 2.43
CA ALA A 155 -0.99 3.13 3.71
C ALA A 155 -2.41 3.60 4.08
N GLY A 156 -2.74 4.87 3.83
CA GLY A 156 -4.09 5.38 3.93
C GLY A 156 -5.05 4.78 2.89
N VAL A 157 -4.59 4.58 1.66
CA VAL A 157 -5.36 3.87 0.63
C VAL A 157 -5.64 2.43 1.07
N ALA A 158 -4.64 1.73 1.61
CA ALA A 158 -4.75 0.36 2.09
C ALA A 158 -5.79 0.20 3.20
N THR A 159 -5.71 1.04 4.25
CA THR A 159 -6.64 0.99 5.38
C THR A 159 -8.06 1.35 4.96
N VAL A 160 -8.23 2.48 4.28
CA VAL A 160 -9.56 2.98 3.89
C VAL A 160 -10.23 2.05 2.88
N SER A 161 -9.49 1.52 1.89
CA SER A 161 -10.08 0.60 0.90
C SER A 161 -10.52 -0.73 1.53
N LEU A 162 -9.76 -1.29 2.47
CA LEU A 162 -10.18 -2.47 3.22
C LEU A 162 -11.43 -2.20 4.07
N ALA A 163 -11.48 -1.06 4.77
CA ALA A 163 -12.66 -0.67 5.54
C ALA A 163 -13.89 -0.47 4.63
N ASN A 164 -13.70 0.09 3.43
CA ASN A 164 -14.77 0.29 2.45
C ASN A 164 -15.41 -1.02 1.96
N LEU A 165 -14.71 -2.17 2.02
CA LEU A 165 -15.30 -3.47 1.70
C LEU A 165 -16.51 -3.79 2.59
N LEU A 166 -16.54 -3.26 3.82
CA LEU A 166 -17.64 -3.45 4.77
C LEU A 166 -18.98 -2.89 4.26
N ARG A 167 -18.96 -1.97 3.29
CA ARG A 167 -20.18 -1.45 2.65
C ARG A 167 -20.97 -2.53 1.93
N HIS A 168 -20.29 -3.58 1.47
CA HIS A 168 -20.89 -4.73 0.77
C HIS A 168 -20.95 -5.99 1.66
N GLY A 169 -20.74 -5.82 2.97
CA GLY A 169 -20.67 -6.90 3.95
C GLY A 169 -19.24 -7.29 4.34
N SER A 170 -19.10 -8.13 5.37
CA SER A 170 -17.80 -8.49 5.93
C SER A 170 -17.10 -9.64 5.20
N ALA A 171 -17.79 -10.36 4.30
CA ALA A 171 -17.29 -11.58 3.66
C ALA A 171 -15.98 -11.35 2.87
N SER A 172 -15.92 -10.29 2.06
CA SER A 172 -14.70 -9.96 1.30
C SER A 172 -13.55 -9.60 2.22
N LEU A 173 -13.81 -8.85 3.30
CA LEU A 173 -12.79 -8.51 4.30
C LEU A 173 -12.20 -9.76 4.96
N GLN A 174 -13.00 -10.81 5.17
CA GLN A 174 -12.51 -12.07 5.77
C GLN A 174 -11.46 -12.78 4.92
N ARG A 175 -11.32 -12.45 3.64
CA ARG A 175 -10.31 -13.02 2.75
C ARG A 175 -8.92 -12.38 2.92
N PHE A 176 -8.83 -11.23 3.59
CA PHE A 176 -7.57 -10.51 3.80
C PHE A 176 -6.94 -10.89 5.13
N SER A 177 -5.82 -11.61 5.09
CA SER A 177 -5.13 -12.11 6.29
C SER A 177 -4.17 -11.11 6.90
N GLY A 178 -3.71 -10.12 6.11
CA GLY A 178 -2.73 -9.16 6.59
C GLY A 178 -2.84 -7.76 6.00
N LEU A 179 -2.36 -6.79 6.78
CA LEU A 179 -2.22 -5.39 6.41
C LEU A 179 -0.81 -4.90 6.76
N LEU A 180 -0.06 -4.47 5.76
CA LEU A 180 1.28 -3.92 5.90
C LEU A 180 1.24 -2.41 5.66
N LEU A 181 1.57 -1.65 6.71
CA LEU A 181 1.58 -0.19 6.71
C LEU A 181 3.02 0.31 6.80
N GLU A 182 3.57 0.76 5.68
CA GLU A 182 4.91 1.36 5.58
C GLU A 182 4.81 2.88 5.63
N THR A 183 5.57 3.49 6.56
CA THR A 183 5.54 4.92 6.91
C THR A 183 4.12 5.52 6.99
N PRO A 184 3.20 4.90 7.76
CA PRO A 184 1.82 5.33 7.82
C PRO A 184 1.63 6.58 8.68
N PHE A 185 0.49 7.22 8.48
CA PHE A 185 0.05 8.36 9.26
C PHE A 185 -1.40 8.16 9.73
N VAL A 186 -1.82 8.88 10.77
CA VAL A 186 -3.17 8.79 11.31
C VAL A 186 -4.21 9.29 10.32
N ASP A 187 -4.01 10.52 9.85
CA ASP A 187 -4.79 11.16 8.78
C ASP A 187 -3.98 12.30 8.14
N LEU A 188 -4.46 12.83 7.02
CA LEU A 188 -3.84 13.98 6.35
C LEU A 188 -3.93 15.28 7.14
N ARG A 189 -4.84 15.38 8.12
CA ARG A 189 -4.94 16.56 8.98
C ARG A 189 -3.75 16.60 9.95
N ALA A 190 -3.31 15.47 10.47
CA ALA A 190 -2.13 15.35 11.30
C ALA A 190 -0.87 15.74 10.52
N ILE A 191 -0.76 15.29 9.26
CA ILE A 191 0.32 15.70 8.35
C ILE A 191 0.29 17.20 8.09
N LEU A 192 -0.89 17.78 7.79
CA LEU A 192 -1.04 19.22 7.58
C LEU A 192 -0.57 20.03 8.79
N ILE A 193 -0.93 19.61 10.01
CA ILE A 193 -0.53 20.29 11.25
C ILE A 193 0.99 20.19 11.45
N ALA A 194 1.60 19.05 11.12
CA ALA A 194 3.03 18.84 11.25
C ALA A 194 3.84 19.67 10.23
N LEU A 195 3.35 19.82 8.99
CA LEU A 195 3.98 20.64 7.97
C LEU A 195 3.84 22.15 8.24
N TYR A 196 2.75 22.56 8.89
CA TYR A 196 2.48 23.97 9.20
C TYR A 196 2.22 24.20 10.71
N PRO A 197 3.22 23.99 11.58
CA PRO A 197 3.02 24.04 13.03
C PRO A 197 2.73 25.45 13.56
N GLN A 198 3.04 26.49 12.80
CA GLN A 198 2.93 27.89 13.22
C GLN A 198 1.47 28.28 13.46
N LYS A 199 1.10 28.53 14.72
CA LYS A 199 -0.26 28.93 15.13
C LYS A 199 -0.73 30.26 14.54
N PHE A 200 0.20 31.12 14.16
CA PHE A 200 -0.11 32.43 13.54
C PHE A 200 -0.35 32.34 12.02
N LEU A 201 -0.06 31.20 11.39
CA LEU A 201 -0.36 30.98 9.97
C LEU A 201 -1.72 30.26 9.82
N PRO A 202 -2.49 30.58 8.76
CA PRO A 202 -3.83 30.01 8.59
C PRO A 202 -3.79 28.52 8.20
N TYR A 203 -2.66 28.01 7.71
CA TYR A 203 -2.59 26.72 7.00
C TYR A 203 -3.02 25.52 7.83
N ARG A 204 -2.62 25.43 9.11
CA ARG A 204 -3.04 24.33 10.01
C ARG A 204 -4.54 24.30 10.29
N TYR A 205 -5.24 25.42 10.11
CA TYR A 205 -6.68 25.53 10.33
C TYR A 205 -7.49 25.14 9.08
N LEU A 206 -6.83 24.80 7.98
CA LEU A 206 -7.50 24.39 6.75
C LEU A 206 -7.96 22.92 6.76
N GLY A 207 -7.74 22.19 7.86
CA GLY A 207 -8.19 20.81 8.05
C GLY A 207 -9.64 20.54 7.63
N PRO A 208 -10.64 21.38 8.01
CA PRO A 208 -12.03 21.19 7.58
C PRO A 208 -12.28 21.29 6.07
N PHE A 209 -11.33 21.84 5.30
CA PHE A 209 -11.42 21.98 3.85
C PHE A 209 -10.62 20.91 3.10
N LEU A 210 -10.05 19.92 3.82
CA LEU A 210 -9.33 18.82 3.20
C LEU A 210 -10.29 17.95 2.37
N GLN A 211 -10.01 17.84 1.07
CA GLN A 211 -10.77 16.96 0.17
C GLN A 211 -10.33 15.49 0.27
N SER A 212 -9.10 15.26 0.70
CA SER A 212 -8.59 13.93 1.03
C SER A 212 -8.21 13.91 2.49
N THR A 213 -8.72 12.93 3.23
CA THR A 213 -8.46 12.73 4.66
C THR A 213 -7.56 11.53 4.91
N TRP A 214 -7.74 10.43 4.16
CA TRP A 214 -7.09 9.14 4.42
C TRP A 214 -7.06 8.78 5.92
N ASP A 215 -8.23 8.81 6.56
CA ASP A 215 -8.40 8.57 8.00
C ASP A 215 -8.18 7.09 8.35
N SER A 216 -6.91 6.74 8.53
CA SER A 216 -6.48 5.38 8.87
C SER A 216 -6.95 4.95 10.25
N LYS A 217 -7.10 5.90 11.19
CA LYS A 217 -7.59 5.59 12.55
C LYS A 217 -9.03 5.10 12.51
N THR A 218 -9.92 5.84 11.84
CA THR A 218 -11.33 5.41 11.70
C THR A 218 -11.42 4.10 10.93
N ALA A 219 -10.66 3.95 9.86
CA ALA A 219 -10.66 2.73 9.05
C ALA A 219 -10.20 1.50 9.85
N LEU A 220 -9.12 1.61 10.63
CA LEU A 220 -8.64 0.49 11.47
C LEU A 220 -9.66 0.09 12.54
N ASN A 221 -10.36 1.05 13.15
CA ASN A 221 -11.46 0.75 14.06
C ASN A 221 -12.57 -0.07 13.37
N GLN A 222 -12.98 0.32 12.17
CA GLN A 222 -14.00 -0.40 11.42
C GLN A 222 -13.55 -1.82 11.04
N ILE A 223 -12.29 -1.98 10.64
CA ILE A 223 -11.70 -3.27 10.29
C ILE A 223 -11.66 -4.19 11.52
N GLY A 224 -11.11 -3.74 12.65
CA GLY A 224 -10.97 -4.58 13.85
C GLY A 224 -12.30 -5.07 14.43
N ARG A 225 -13.35 -4.23 14.39
CA ARG A 225 -14.72 -4.63 14.78
C ARG A 225 -15.31 -5.75 13.92
N SER A 226 -14.89 -5.83 12.66
CA SER A 226 -15.46 -6.77 11.68
C SER A 226 -14.56 -7.99 11.44
N ARG A 227 -13.26 -7.86 11.72
CA ARG A 227 -12.25 -8.90 11.54
C ARG A 227 -11.17 -8.74 12.61
N SER A 228 -11.47 -9.24 13.80
CA SER A 228 -10.47 -9.41 14.85
C SER A 228 -9.38 -10.38 14.39
N ASN A 229 -8.18 -10.24 14.96
CA ASN A 229 -7.00 -11.05 14.66
C ASN A 229 -6.42 -10.92 13.25
N MET A 230 -6.86 -9.94 12.43
CA MET A 230 -6.11 -9.61 11.21
C MET A 230 -4.70 -9.14 11.59
N ARG A 231 -3.68 -9.67 10.92
CA ARG A 231 -2.28 -9.37 11.23
C ARG A 231 -1.89 -8.03 10.62
N VAL A 232 -1.33 -7.15 11.43
CA VAL A 232 -0.95 -5.79 11.00
C VAL A 232 0.54 -5.57 11.26
N LEU A 233 1.31 -5.28 10.22
CA LEU A 233 2.69 -4.83 10.37
C LEU A 233 2.75 -3.32 10.15
N ILE A 234 3.28 -2.59 11.13
CA ILE A 234 3.53 -1.15 11.03
C ILE A 234 5.05 -0.94 10.98
N LEU A 235 5.55 -0.41 9.86
CA LEU A 235 6.95 -0.02 9.71
C LEU A 235 7.05 1.50 9.67
N GLU A 236 7.81 2.09 10.57
CA GLU A 236 8.13 3.53 10.54
C GLU A 236 9.61 3.76 10.22
N ALA A 237 9.90 4.86 9.53
CA ALA A 237 11.26 5.26 9.22
C ALA A 237 11.88 5.96 10.46
N GLY A 238 13.09 5.56 10.85
CA GLY A 238 13.73 6.10 12.05
C GLY A 238 14.13 7.57 11.95
N ASN A 239 14.40 8.05 10.73
CA ASN A 239 14.72 9.45 10.43
C ASN A 239 13.68 10.03 9.45
N ASP A 240 12.40 9.70 9.63
CA ASP A 240 11.34 10.17 8.74
C ASP A 240 11.29 11.70 8.69
N GLU A 241 11.48 12.26 7.51
CA GLU A 241 11.49 13.69 7.23
C GLU A 241 10.12 14.23 6.82
N ILE A 242 9.11 13.37 6.68
CA ILE A 242 7.76 13.71 6.19
C ILE A 242 6.69 13.43 7.24
N VAL A 243 6.67 12.21 7.79
CA VAL A 243 5.68 11.77 8.76
C VAL A 243 6.20 12.06 10.16
N PRO A 244 5.49 12.86 10.96
CA PRO A 244 5.93 13.18 12.32
C PRO A 244 5.96 11.94 13.21
N SER A 245 6.79 11.96 14.25
CA SER A 245 6.86 10.88 15.23
C SER A 245 5.52 10.67 15.96
N GLY A 246 5.29 9.44 16.43
CA GLY A 246 4.09 9.07 17.21
C GLY A 246 2.85 8.70 16.39
N GLN A 247 2.87 8.90 15.07
CA GLN A 247 1.77 8.46 14.19
C GLN A 247 1.60 6.94 14.20
N ALA A 248 2.69 6.20 13.98
CA ALA A 248 2.70 4.75 14.03
C ALA A 248 2.30 4.19 15.40
N ALA A 249 2.75 4.82 16.49
CA ALA A 249 2.36 4.45 17.85
C ALA A 249 0.86 4.66 18.11
N THR A 250 0.27 5.73 17.56
CA THR A 250 -1.17 5.98 17.64
C THR A 250 -1.96 4.89 16.91
N LEU A 251 -1.53 4.49 15.71
CA LEU A 251 -2.17 3.42 14.95
C LEU A 251 -1.98 2.05 15.61
N GLU A 252 -0.82 1.79 16.22
CA GLU A 252 -0.58 0.58 17.02
C GLU A 252 -1.56 0.49 18.19
N GLN A 253 -1.79 1.60 18.90
CA GLN A 253 -2.76 1.64 20.00
C GLN A 253 -4.17 1.31 19.52
N VAL A 254 -4.62 1.88 18.40
CA VAL A 254 -5.92 1.57 17.78
C VAL A 254 -6.02 0.08 17.44
N CYS A 255 -4.96 -0.49 16.85
CA CYS A 255 -4.93 -1.91 16.53
C CYS A 255 -5.11 -2.77 17.79
N ARG A 256 -4.44 -2.44 18.89
CA ARG A 256 -4.55 -3.17 20.17
C ARG A 256 -5.94 -3.05 20.77
N GLU A 257 -6.54 -1.87 20.75
CA GLU A 257 -7.89 -1.61 21.25
C GLU A 257 -8.96 -2.44 20.51
N GLU A 258 -8.74 -2.67 19.21
CA GLU A 258 -9.68 -3.37 18.34
C GLU A 258 -9.26 -4.84 18.07
N ASN A 259 -8.39 -5.40 18.91
CA ASN A 259 -7.92 -6.79 18.86
C ASN A 259 -7.34 -7.23 17.50
N LEU A 260 -6.61 -6.32 16.84
CA LEU A 260 -5.78 -6.64 15.68
C LEU A 260 -4.40 -7.13 16.13
N GLU A 261 -3.85 -8.14 15.46
CA GLU A 261 -2.52 -8.68 15.76
C GLU A 261 -1.43 -7.75 15.20
N VAL A 262 -1.07 -6.71 15.95
CA VAL A 262 -0.13 -5.69 15.49
C VAL A 262 1.32 -5.95 15.91
N ASP A 263 2.23 -5.83 14.95
CA ASP A 263 3.68 -5.70 15.17
C ASP A 263 4.16 -4.34 14.64
N ARG A 264 4.74 -3.50 15.50
CA ARG A 264 5.37 -2.23 15.09
C ARG A 264 6.89 -2.35 15.14
N LYS A 265 7.56 -1.82 14.10
CA LYS A 265 9.02 -1.76 14.01
C LYS A 265 9.49 -0.42 13.44
N THR A 266 10.55 0.11 14.05
CA THR A 266 11.28 1.28 13.55
C THR A 266 12.48 0.80 12.73
N VAL A 267 12.62 1.29 11.50
CA VAL A 267 13.79 1.00 10.65
C VAL A 267 14.84 2.09 10.87
N ALA A 268 15.89 1.73 11.59
CA ALA A 268 16.89 2.68 12.08
C ALA A 268 17.58 3.44 10.93
N GLY A 269 17.60 4.76 11.06
CA GLY A 269 18.22 5.67 10.09
C GLY A 269 17.60 5.68 8.69
N ALA A 270 16.47 5.00 8.45
CA ALA A 270 15.76 5.10 7.19
C ALA A 270 15.12 6.49 7.05
N LEU A 271 15.19 7.05 5.85
CA LEU A 271 14.31 8.14 5.41
C LEU A 271 12.94 7.61 4.99
N HIS A 272 11.99 8.52 4.75
CA HIS A 272 10.57 8.21 4.53
C HIS A 272 10.30 7.16 3.45
N THR A 273 11.12 7.10 2.39
CA THR A 273 10.95 6.14 1.29
C THR A 273 11.92 4.97 1.31
N GLU A 274 12.77 4.86 2.34
CA GLU A 274 13.86 3.89 2.39
C GLU A 274 13.55 2.63 3.22
N VAL A 275 12.39 2.56 3.87
CA VAL A 275 12.03 1.46 4.77
C VAL A 275 12.14 0.11 4.08
N MET A 276 11.47 -0.11 2.95
CA MET A 276 11.59 -1.35 2.17
C MET A 276 12.96 -1.56 1.51
N VAL A 277 13.74 -0.49 1.32
CA VAL A 277 15.05 -0.53 0.65
C VAL A 277 16.12 -1.06 1.60
N LYS A 278 16.09 -0.60 2.85
CA LYS A 278 17.03 -1.05 3.89
C LYS A 278 16.79 -2.50 4.26
N SER A 279 17.88 -3.21 4.53
CA SER A 279 17.86 -4.64 4.88
C SER A 279 16.95 -4.92 6.09
N GLN A 280 17.01 -4.09 7.12
CA GLN A 280 16.16 -4.24 8.31
C GLN A 280 14.66 -4.21 7.95
N GLY A 281 14.19 -3.18 7.24
CA GLY A 281 12.78 -3.08 6.86
C GLY A 281 12.35 -4.19 5.92
N ARG A 282 13.14 -4.48 4.88
CA ARG A 282 12.93 -5.64 3.99
C ARG A 282 12.81 -6.95 4.75
N ASN A 283 13.66 -7.20 5.75
CA ASN A 283 13.60 -8.42 6.55
C ASN A 283 12.32 -8.49 7.41
N HIS A 284 11.83 -7.36 7.93
CA HIS A 284 10.53 -7.34 8.62
C HIS A 284 9.36 -7.63 7.68
N ILE A 285 9.37 -7.06 6.47
CA ILE A 285 8.37 -7.34 5.43
C ILE A 285 8.36 -8.84 5.09
N VAL A 286 9.53 -9.41 4.81
CA VAL A 286 9.69 -10.84 4.48
C VAL A 286 9.13 -11.72 5.61
N ARG A 287 9.56 -11.49 6.86
CA ARG A 287 9.08 -12.28 8.01
C ARG A 287 7.57 -12.18 8.19
N PHE A 288 7.01 -10.97 8.03
CA PHE A 288 5.58 -10.77 8.10
C PHE A 288 4.86 -11.61 7.04
N LEU A 289 5.25 -11.51 5.77
CA LEU A 289 4.65 -12.28 4.68
C LEU A 289 4.80 -13.80 4.86
N GLN A 290 5.92 -14.27 5.41
CA GLN A 290 6.11 -15.69 5.73
C GLN A 290 5.17 -16.17 6.85
N SER A 291 4.85 -15.28 7.78
CA SER A 291 4.00 -15.59 8.94
C SER A 291 2.51 -15.42 8.68
N ILE A 292 2.12 -14.91 7.51
CA ILE A 292 0.72 -14.92 7.04
C ILE A 292 0.28 -16.35 6.84
#